data_AF-A0A0H5BI86-F1
#
_entry.id   AF-A0A0H5BI86-F1
#
_cell.length_a   1.000
_cell.length_b   1.000
_cell.length_c   1.000
_cell.angle_alpha   90.00
_cell.angle_beta   90.00
_cell.angle_gamma   90.00
#
_symmetry.space_group_name_H-M   'P 1'
#
loop_
_entity.id
_entity.type
_entity.pdbx_description
1 polymer ?
#
loop_
_entity_poly.entity_id
_entity_poly.type
_entity_poly.pdbx_seq_one_letter_code
_entity_poly.pdbx_strand_id
1 'polypeptide(L)'
;MTSPTPLSRWRRLQAETDAVHRALDARIMAGAPFRDAGRYGRFLRMQLGFFRDIDALYGDGALGAVVPDLAERRRLALAEQDVRDLNIALPAAEAPVFAGAIDPPTALGWLYVAEGADLGSPFLLKETAKIGFDDSFGARHMRGHPEGRGKHWHRFTDALDAATLTPEEDARVTAGAFAAFARVTALFEAAGLADET
;
A
#
# COMPACT_ATOMS: atom_id res chain seq x y z
N MET A 1 -12.85 6.26 -38.49
CA MET A 1 -12.04 6.64 -37.32
C MET A 1 -12.54 5.79 -36.16
N THR A 2 -11.81 4.74 -35.80
CA THR A 2 -12.12 3.92 -34.62
C THR A 2 -11.78 4.75 -33.39
N SER A 3 -12.79 5.12 -32.59
CA SER A 3 -12.56 5.72 -31.28
C SER A 3 -11.67 4.77 -30.45
N PRO A 4 -10.67 5.27 -29.72
CA PRO A 4 -9.85 4.42 -28.88
C PRO A 4 -10.74 3.67 -27.89
N THR A 5 -10.49 2.38 -27.71
CA THR A 5 -11.16 1.57 -26.69
C THR A 5 -10.95 2.24 -25.33
N PRO A 6 -12.02 2.48 -24.55
CA PRO A 6 -11.88 3.09 -23.24
C PRO A 6 -10.95 2.24 -22.37
N LEU A 7 -10.03 2.90 -21.66
CA LEU A 7 -9.13 2.25 -20.71
C LEU A 7 -9.95 1.49 -19.66
N SER A 8 -9.44 0.32 -19.24
CA SER A 8 -9.99 -0.40 -18.10
C SER A 8 -9.83 0.40 -16.80
N ARG A 9 -10.59 0.05 -15.76
CA ARG A 9 -10.67 0.84 -14.52
C ARG A 9 -9.30 1.00 -13.87
N TRP A 10 -8.55 -0.08 -13.70
CA TRP A 10 -7.23 0.02 -13.09
C TRP A 10 -6.24 0.81 -13.96
N ARG A 11 -6.36 0.76 -15.29
CA ARG A 11 -5.53 1.56 -16.20
C ARG A 11 -5.84 3.05 -16.12
N ARG A 12 -7.09 3.42 -15.90
CA ARG A 12 -7.48 4.82 -15.60
C ARG A 12 -6.88 5.27 -14.27
N LEU A 13 -7.05 4.48 -13.21
CA LEU A 13 -6.43 4.77 -11.90
C LEU A 13 -4.92 4.92 -12.00
N GLN A 14 -4.25 4.02 -12.73
CA GLN A 14 -2.82 4.10 -12.98
C GLN A 14 -2.44 5.43 -13.63
N ALA A 15 -3.13 5.83 -14.71
CA ALA A 15 -2.86 7.10 -15.38
C ALA A 15 -3.15 8.33 -14.51
N GLU A 16 -4.25 8.31 -13.76
CA GLU A 16 -4.69 9.44 -12.92
C GLU A 16 -3.78 9.64 -11.69
N THR A 17 -3.32 8.55 -11.08
CA THR A 17 -2.47 8.58 -9.88
C THR A 17 -0.97 8.62 -10.17
N ASP A 18 -0.56 8.51 -11.43
CA ASP A 18 0.84 8.42 -11.87
C ASP A 18 1.71 9.59 -11.34
N ALA A 19 1.18 10.81 -11.38
CA ALA A 19 1.89 11.99 -10.87
C ALA A 19 2.13 11.94 -9.36
N VAL A 20 1.10 11.59 -8.57
CA VAL A 20 1.21 11.52 -7.10
C VAL A 20 2.05 10.33 -6.66
N HIS A 21 1.97 9.21 -7.37
CA HIS A 21 2.83 8.04 -7.17
C HIS A 21 4.30 8.40 -7.34
N ARG A 22 4.68 8.98 -8.49
CA ARG A 22 6.07 9.39 -8.75
C ARG A 22 6.60 10.40 -7.74
N ALA A 23 5.77 11.37 -7.35
CA ALA A 23 6.15 12.38 -6.37
C ALA A 23 6.42 11.75 -5.00
N LEU A 24 5.57 10.83 -4.56
CA LEU A 24 5.74 10.11 -3.30
C LEU A 24 7.01 9.22 -3.33
N ASP A 25 7.21 8.44 -4.40
CA ASP A 25 8.41 7.61 -4.57
C ASP A 25 9.70 8.45 -4.50
N ALA A 26 9.74 9.57 -5.20
CA ALA A 26 10.88 10.47 -5.19
C ALA A 26 11.16 11.02 -3.78
N ARG A 27 10.12 11.40 -3.03
CA ARG A 27 10.24 11.87 -1.64
C ARG A 27 10.73 10.77 -0.71
N ILE A 28 10.19 9.57 -0.82
CA ILE A 28 10.61 8.41 -0.02
C ILE A 28 12.10 8.15 -0.27
N MET A 29 12.54 8.09 -1.53
CA MET A 29 13.93 7.83 -1.87
C MET A 29 14.87 8.96 -1.45
N ALA A 30 14.44 10.22 -1.55
CA ALA A 30 15.19 11.37 -1.03
C ALA A 30 15.37 11.30 0.49
N GLY A 31 14.41 10.71 1.21
CA GLY A 31 14.53 10.42 2.65
C GLY A 31 15.51 9.31 3.01
N ALA A 32 16.22 8.71 2.04
CA ALA A 32 17.27 7.71 2.22
C ALA A 32 16.94 6.61 3.26
N PRO A 33 15.77 5.92 3.15
CA PRO A 33 15.28 4.99 4.17
C PRO A 33 16.22 3.80 4.40
N PHE A 34 17.07 3.48 3.43
CA PHE A 34 18.00 2.34 3.47
C PHE A 34 19.45 2.75 3.80
N ARG A 35 19.68 3.98 4.26
CA ARG A 35 21.02 4.45 4.68
C ARG A 35 21.54 3.68 5.89
N ASP A 36 20.67 3.47 6.87
CA ASP A 36 20.97 2.85 8.15
C ASP A 36 19.70 2.27 8.80
N ALA A 37 19.88 1.46 9.84
CA ALA A 37 18.78 0.83 10.57
C ALA A 37 17.79 1.83 11.19
N GLY A 38 18.28 3.02 11.61
CA GLY A 38 17.44 4.06 12.22
C GLY A 38 16.47 4.68 11.22
N ARG A 39 16.95 5.00 10.01
CA ARG A 39 16.12 5.47 8.90
C ARG A 39 15.16 4.39 8.42
N TYR A 40 15.60 3.14 8.34
CA TYR A 40 14.71 2.04 7.98
C TYR A 40 13.59 1.87 9.01
N GLY A 41 13.90 2.00 10.31
CA GLY A 41 12.88 1.95 11.36
C GLY A 41 11.85 3.08 11.28
N ARG A 42 12.19 4.25 10.72
CA ARG A 42 11.21 5.31 10.40
C ARG A 42 10.33 4.92 9.22
N PHE A 43 10.93 4.36 8.17
CA PHE A 43 10.20 3.85 7.00
C PHE A 43 9.24 2.70 7.35
N LEU A 44 9.66 1.77 8.21
CA LEU A 44 8.80 0.71 8.71
C LEU A 44 7.65 1.24 9.57
N ARG A 45 7.87 2.29 10.38
CA ARG A 45 6.80 2.97 11.12
C ARG A 45 5.74 3.59 10.20
N MET A 46 6.18 4.26 9.13
CA MET A 46 5.29 4.79 8.10
C MET A 46 4.42 3.68 7.49
N GLN A 47 5.04 2.58 7.03
CA GLN A 47 4.32 1.46 6.43
C GLN A 47 3.37 0.78 7.42
N LEU A 48 3.80 0.58 8.67
CA LEU A 48 2.95 0.02 9.72
C LEU A 48 1.72 0.89 10.00
N GLY A 49 1.88 2.22 10.01
CA GLY A 49 0.75 3.14 10.14
C GLY A 49 -0.28 2.93 9.04
N PHE A 50 0.17 2.83 7.79
CA PHE A 50 -0.72 2.61 6.65
C PHE A 50 -1.39 1.22 6.70
N PHE A 51 -0.64 0.16 7.07
CA PHE A 51 -1.22 -1.17 7.22
C PHE A 51 -2.28 -1.22 8.33
N ARG A 52 -2.11 -0.48 9.42
CA ARG A 52 -3.13 -0.35 10.48
C ARG A 52 -4.38 0.35 9.98
N ASP A 53 -4.21 1.43 9.21
CA ASP A 53 -5.35 2.21 8.69
C ASP A 53 -6.31 1.35 7.86
N ILE A 54 -5.77 0.44 7.05
CA ILE A 54 -6.53 -0.37 6.09
C ILE A 54 -6.79 -1.80 6.56
N ASP A 55 -6.38 -2.17 7.78
CA ASP A 55 -6.37 -3.55 8.24
C ASP A 55 -7.76 -4.20 8.27
N ALA A 56 -8.79 -3.39 8.52
CA ALA A 56 -10.19 -3.81 8.53
C ALA A 56 -10.71 -4.17 7.12
N LEU A 57 -10.17 -3.53 6.06
CA LEU A 57 -10.61 -3.77 4.69
C LEU A 57 -10.38 -5.22 4.27
N TYR A 58 -9.28 -5.82 4.74
CA TYR A 58 -8.91 -7.19 4.39
C TYR A 58 -9.83 -8.25 4.99
N GLY A 59 -10.68 -7.90 5.97
CA GLY A 59 -11.68 -8.77 6.57
C GLY A 59 -13.12 -8.42 6.21
N ASP A 60 -13.35 -7.42 5.35
CA ASP A 60 -14.69 -6.99 4.99
C ASP A 60 -15.35 -7.94 4.00
N GLY A 61 -16.59 -8.35 4.30
CA GLY A 61 -17.30 -9.33 3.48
C GLY A 61 -17.72 -8.81 2.11
N ALA A 62 -18.04 -7.52 1.98
CA ALA A 62 -18.43 -6.93 0.70
C ALA A 62 -17.21 -6.80 -0.22
N LEU A 63 -16.06 -6.40 0.32
CA LEU A 63 -14.79 -6.37 -0.42
C LEU A 63 -14.30 -7.78 -0.78
N GLY A 64 -14.42 -8.75 0.13
CA GLY A 64 -14.08 -10.14 -0.13
C GLY A 64 -14.94 -10.80 -1.21
N ALA A 65 -16.18 -10.34 -1.39
CA ALA A 65 -17.03 -10.77 -2.50
C ALA A 65 -16.53 -10.26 -3.88
N VAL A 66 -15.83 -9.13 -3.89
CA VAL A 66 -15.20 -8.56 -5.11
C VAL A 66 -13.82 -9.20 -5.35
N VAL A 67 -13.00 -9.32 -4.31
CA VAL A 67 -11.64 -9.85 -4.36
C VAL A 67 -11.58 -11.13 -3.50
N PRO A 68 -11.77 -12.33 -4.09
CA PRO A 68 -11.93 -13.56 -3.31
C PRO A 68 -10.74 -13.94 -2.41
N ASP A 69 -9.52 -13.56 -2.78
CA ASP A 69 -8.29 -13.83 -2.02
C ASP A 69 -7.90 -12.66 -1.09
N LEU A 70 -8.83 -11.75 -0.79
CA LEU A 70 -8.52 -10.51 -0.08
C LEU A 70 -7.87 -10.73 1.29
N ALA A 71 -8.41 -11.63 2.10
CA ALA A 71 -7.89 -11.86 3.45
C ALA A 71 -6.41 -12.32 3.47
N GLU A 72 -5.95 -12.99 2.41
CA GLU A 72 -4.58 -13.50 2.28
C GLU A 72 -3.56 -12.39 1.97
N ARG A 73 -4.02 -11.22 1.51
CA ARG A 73 -3.19 -10.06 1.14
C ARG A 73 -2.73 -9.24 2.33
N ARG A 74 -3.32 -9.47 3.50
CA ARG A 74 -3.10 -8.69 4.74
C ARG A 74 -1.62 -8.68 5.16
N ARG A 75 -1.06 -7.48 5.36
CA ARG A 75 0.36 -7.29 5.72
C ARG A 75 0.62 -6.86 7.16
N LEU A 76 -0.40 -6.47 7.93
CA LEU A 76 -0.22 -5.88 9.26
C LEU A 76 0.61 -6.77 10.20
N ALA A 77 0.22 -8.04 10.36
CA ALA A 77 0.91 -8.95 11.29
C ALA A 77 2.40 -9.16 10.94
N LEU A 78 2.75 -9.11 9.65
CA LEU A 78 4.14 -9.22 9.20
C LEU A 78 4.93 -7.96 9.58
N ALA A 79 4.37 -6.76 9.34
CA ALA A 79 5.01 -5.51 9.70
C ALA A 79 5.14 -5.33 11.23
N GLU A 80 4.18 -5.81 12.01
CA GLU A 80 4.27 -5.85 13.48
C GLU A 80 5.36 -6.80 13.97
N GLN A 81 5.59 -7.92 13.26
CA GLN A 81 6.73 -8.78 13.55
C GLN A 81 8.05 -8.08 13.20
N ASP A 82 8.13 -7.38 12.08
CA ASP A 82 9.33 -6.64 11.68
C ASP A 82 9.71 -5.56 12.70
N VAL A 83 8.72 -4.86 13.25
CA VAL A 83 8.95 -3.88 14.33
C VAL A 83 9.51 -4.55 15.59
N ARG A 84 9.01 -5.75 15.92
CA ARG A 84 9.52 -6.54 17.05
C ARG A 84 10.93 -7.06 16.81
N ASP A 85 11.22 -7.56 15.61
CA ASP A 85 12.54 -8.03 15.20
C ASP A 85 13.60 -6.92 15.39
N LEU A 86 13.23 -5.67 15.08
CA LEU A 86 14.12 -4.52 15.13
C LEU A 86 14.04 -3.69 16.42
N ASN A 87 13.24 -4.14 17.39
CA ASN A 87 13.01 -3.43 18.67
C ASN A 87 12.67 -1.94 18.48
N ILE A 88 11.82 -1.63 17.48
CA ILE A 88 11.45 -0.25 17.16
C ILE A 88 10.38 0.24 18.14
N ALA A 89 10.65 1.35 18.81
CA ALA A 89 9.65 2.04 19.61
C ALA A 89 8.55 2.62 18.72
N LEU A 90 7.29 2.32 19.04
CA LEU A 90 6.13 2.86 18.34
C LEU A 90 5.51 4.01 19.12
N PRO A 91 5.07 5.09 18.44
CA PRO A 91 4.21 6.08 19.07
C PRO A 91 2.86 5.44 19.44
N ALA A 92 2.09 6.15 20.26
CA ALA A 92 0.70 5.77 20.53
C ALA A 92 -0.07 5.66 19.21
N ALA A 93 -0.84 4.58 19.06
CA ALA A 93 -1.63 4.36 17.86
C ALA A 93 -2.81 5.34 17.83
N GLU A 94 -2.95 6.05 16.72
CA GLU A 94 -4.20 6.74 16.39
C GLU A 94 -5.27 5.73 15.97
N ALA A 95 -6.53 6.17 15.95
CA ALA A 95 -7.61 5.37 15.38
C ALA A 95 -7.34 5.12 13.88
N PRO A 96 -7.48 3.87 13.39
CA PRO A 96 -7.38 3.57 11.97
C PRO A 96 -8.37 4.38 11.12
N VAL A 97 -7.98 4.68 9.88
CA VAL A 97 -8.89 5.32 8.90
C VAL A 97 -10.20 4.53 8.74
N PHE A 98 -10.12 3.20 8.68
CA PHE A 98 -11.30 2.33 8.53
C PHE A 98 -11.73 1.67 9.86
N ALA A 99 -11.99 2.48 10.88
CA ALA A 99 -12.51 2.02 12.17
C ALA A 99 -14.05 1.93 12.27
N GLY A 100 -14.77 2.36 11.23
CA GLY A 100 -16.23 2.44 11.20
C GLY A 100 -16.85 1.72 10.00
N ALA A 101 -18.01 2.19 9.56
CA ALA A 101 -18.66 1.65 8.35
C ALA A 101 -17.74 1.81 7.13
N ILE A 102 -17.51 0.70 6.43
CA ILE A 102 -16.67 0.66 5.23
C ILE A 102 -17.55 0.96 4.02
N ASP A 103 -17.13 1.93 3.22
CA ASP A 103 -17.68 2.17 1.90
C ASP A 103 -16.88 1.38 0.84
N PRO A 104 -17.44 0.34 0.20
CA PRO A 104 -16.66 -0.55 -0.66
C PRO A 104 -15.97 0.14 -1.86
N PRO A 105 -16.63 1.06 -2.62
CA PRO A 105 -15.96 1.75 -3.73
C PRO A 105 -14.75 2.57 -3.28
N THR A 106 -14.89 3.38 -2.22
CA THR A 106 -13.74 4.10 -1.66
C THR A 106 -12.65 3.14 -1.20
N ALA A 107 -12.99 2.07 -0.48
CA ALA A 107 -12.03 1.09 0.01
C ALA A 107 -11.27 0.36 -1.11
N LEU A 108 -11.91 0.06 -2.25
CA LEU A 108 -11.25 -0.52 -3.43
C LEU A 108 -10.12 0.40 -3.96
N GLY A 109 -10.29 1.72 -3.88
CA GLY A 109 -9.25 2.68 -4.22
C GLY A 109 -8.04 2.62 -3.27
N TRP A 110 -8.28 2.44 -1.98
CA TRP A 110 -7.21 2.26 -0.98
C TRP A 110 -6.47 0.94 -1.17
N LEU A 111 -7.21 -0.15 -1.41
CA LEU A 111 -6.64 -1.45 -1.73
C LEU A 111 -5.80 -1.38 -3.01
N TYR A 112 -6.23 -0.65 -4.04
CA TYR A 112 -5.43 -0.45 -5.26
C TYR A 112 -4.03 0.12 -4.97
N VAL A 113 -3.94 1.11 -4.08
CA VAL A 113 -2.65 1.70 -3.67
C VAL A 113 -1.82 0.71 -2.86
N ALA A 114 -2.44 0.02 -1.89
CA ALA A 114 -1.76 -0.95 -1.04
C ALA A 114 -1.22 -2.16 -1.82
N GLU A 115 -2.04 -2.75 -2.69
CA GLU A 115 -1.68 -3.91 -3.50
C GLU A 115 -0.69 -3.55 -4.61
N GLY A 116 -0.78 -2.32 -5.14
CA GLY A 116 0.16 -1.81 -6.14
C GLY A 116 1.57 -1.61 -5.57
N ALA A 117 1.69 -1.19 -4.31
CA ALA A 117 2.98 -0.99 -3.64
C ALA A 117 3.82 -2.29 -3.56
N ASP A 118 3.19 -3.47 -3.53
CA ASP A 118 3.88 -4.75 -3.48
C ASP A 118 4.77 -4.99 -4.73
N LEU A 119 4.40 -4.43 -5.89
CA LEU A 119 5.16 -4.56 -7.14
C LEU A 119 6.56 -3.94 -7.05
N GLY A 120 6.71 -2.86 -6.29
CA GLY A 120 8.00 -2.16 -6.07
C GLY A 120 8.85 -2.77 -4.95
N SER A 121 8.25 -3.61 -4.10
CA SER A 121 8.94 -4.16 -2.92
C SER A 121 10.18 -5.03 -3.19
N PRO A 122 10.39 -5.70 -4.35
CA PRO A 122 11.67 -6.37 -4.62
C PRO A 122 12.88 -5.42 -4.58
N PHE A 123 12.70 -4.19 -5.07
CA PHE A 123 13.75 -3.18 -5.00
C PHE A 123 14.01 -2.77 -3.54
N LEU A 124 12.95 -2.49 -2.78
CA LEU A 124 13.05 -2.12 -1.37
C LEU A 124 13.70 -3.22 -0.53
N LEU A 125 13.33 -4.48 -0.77
CA LEU A 125 13.90 -5.64 -0.08
C LEU A 125 15.39 -5.80 -0.38
N LYS A 126 15.80 -5.58 -1.64
CA LYS A 126 17.23 -5.59 -2.02
C LYS A 126 18.03 -4.50 -1.32
N GLU A 127 17.48 -3.29 -1.22
CA GLU A 127 18.16 -2.18 -0.52
C GLU A 127 18.20 -2.43 0.99
N THR A 128 17.13 -2.98 1.57
CA THR A 128 17.07 -3.34 2.98
C THR A 128 18.08 -4.43 3.34
N ALA A 129 18.31 -5.41 2.45
CA ALA A 129 19.30 -6.46 2.65
C ALA A 129 20.73 -5.90 2.84
N LYS A 130 21.04 -4.74 2.25
CA LYS A 130 22.36 -4.10 2.39
C LYS A 130 22.63 -3.58 3.81
N ILE A 131 21.58 -3.32 4.58
CA ILE A 131 21.66 -2.90 5.99
C ILE A 131 21.36 -4.05 6.97
N GLY A 132 21.27 -5.29 6.46
CA GLY A 132 21.21 -6.50 7.28
C GLY A 132 19.81 -7.03 7.61
N PHE A 133 18.76 -6.55 6.94
CA PHE A 133 17.38 -7.08 7.12
C PHE A 133 16.81 -7.64 5.82
N ASP A 134 16.05 -8.72 5.93
CA ASP A 134 15.49 -9.45 4.79
C ASP A 134 14.07 -9.96 5.08
N ASP A 135 13.52 -10.75 4.18
CA ASP A 135 12.15 -11.26 4.30
C ASP A 135 11.97 -12.35 5.38
N SER A 136 13.06 -12.69 6.08
CA SER A 136 13.13 -13.60 7.22
C SER A 136 13.45 -12.90 8.55
N PHE A 137 13.85 -11.63 8.53
CA PHE A 137 14.11 -10.81 9.72
C PHE A 137 14.03 -9.31 9.38
N GLY A 138 13.09 -8.59 9.99
CA GLY A 138 12.97 -7.14 9.87
C GLY A 138 12.34 -6.59 8.57
N ALA A 139 12.16 -7.39 7.52
CA ALA A 139 11.46 -6.99 6.29
C ALA A 139 10.47 -8.04 5.75
N ARG A 140 9.87 -8.86 6.64
CA ARG A 140 8.89 -9.91 6.30
C ARG A 140 7.68 -9.38 5.56
N HIS A 141 7.21 -8.17 5.85
CA HIS A 141 6.06 -7.56 5.17
C HIS A 141 6.30 -7.37 3.66
N MET A 142 7.56 -7.24 3.24
CA MET A 142 7.95 -7.09 1.83
C MET A 142 7.99 -8.43 1.09
N ARG A 143 7.82 -9.57 1.78
CA ARG A 143 7.88 -10.89 1.16
C ARG A 143 6.82 -11.03 0.07
N GLY A 144 7.24 -11.47 -1.11
CA GLY A 144 6.35 -11.67 -2.25
C GLY A 144 5.43 -12.86 -2.08
N HIS A 145 4.29 -12.80 -2.75
CA HIS A 145 3.39 -13.93 -2.85
C HIS A 145 4.12 -15.13 -3.51
N PRO A 146 3.98 -16.38 -3.00
CA PRO A 146 4.67 -17.55 -3.54
C PRO A 146 4.42 -17.79 -5.03
N GLU A 147 3.23 -17.47 -5.53
CA GLU A 147 2.87 -17.61 -6.95
C GLU A 147 3.40 -16.48 -7.84
N GLY A 148 4.05 -15.47 -7.25
CA GLY A 148 4.60 -14.31 -7.93
C GLY A 148 3.71 -13.07 -7.87
N ARG A 149 4.36 -11.92 -7.65
CA ARG A 149 3.71 -10.61 -7.45
C ARG A 149 2.86 -10.19 -8.64
N GLY A 150 3.37 -10.33 -9.86
CA GLY A 150 2.66 -9.95 -11.08
C GLY A 150 1.33 -10.70 -11.25
N LYS A 151 1.32 -12.01 -10.98
CA LYS A 151 0.07 -12.81 -11.02
C LYS A 151 -0.91 -12.39 -9.93
N HIS A 152 -0.40 -12.10 -8.73
CA HIS A 152 -1.22 -11.69 -7.60
C HIS A 152 -1.82 -10.28 -7.79
N TRP A 153 -1.04 -9.38 -8.42
CA TRP A 153 -1.49 -8.06 -8.87
C TRP A 153 -2.55 -8.16 -9.97
N HIS A 154 -2.31 -8.98 -11.00
CA HIS A 154 -3.28 -9.15 -12.08
C HIS A 154 -4.62 -9.68 -11.58
N ARG A 155 -4.63 -10.66 -10.68
CA ARG A 155 -5.88 -11.13 -10.04
C ARG A 155 -6.65 -10.00 -9.36
N PHE A 156 -5.95 -9.13 -8.63
CA PHE A 156 -6.58 -7.98 -7.99
C PHE A 156 -7.15 -6.99 -9.02
N THR A 157 -6.37 -6.63 -10.04
CA THR A 157 -6.82 -5.68 -11.06
C THR A 157 -7.94 -6.22 -11.94
N ASP A 158 -7.95 -7.53 -12.20
CA ASP A 158 -9.02 -8.20 -12.95
C ASP A 158 -10.33 -8.18 -12.14
N ALA A 159 -10.25 -8.45 -10.83
CA ALA A 159 -11.38 -8.31 -9.92
C ALA A 159 -11.90 -6.87 -9.84
N LEU A 160 -10.97 -5.90 -9.75
CA LEU A 160 -11.31 -4.47 -9.76
C LEU A 160 -11.98 -4.04 -11.07
N ASP A 161 -11.50 -4.50 -12.22
CA ASP A 161 -12.09 -4.22 -13.53
C ASP A 161 -13.47 -4.88 -13.70
N ALA A 162 -13.64 -6.09 -13.17
CA ALA A 162 -14.90 -6.85 -13.24
C ALA A 162 -15.99 -6.35 -12.28
N ALA A 163 -15.64 -5.53 -11.28
CA ALA A 163 -16.60 -4.96 -10.35
C ALA A 163 -17.69 -4.14 -11.07
N THR A 164 -18.95 -4.47 -10.79
CA THR A 164 -20.11 -3.72 -11.30
C THR A 164 -20.34 -2.50 -10.44
N LEU A 165 -20.00 -1.32 -10.95
CA LEU A 165 -20.05 -0.04 -10.25
C LEU A 165 -20.79 1.00 -11.11
N THR A 166 -21.57 1.87 -10.46
CA THR A 166 -22.10 3.07 -11.13
C THR A 166 -20.98 4.09 -11.42
N PRO A 167 -21.19 5.07 -12.30
CA PRO A 167 -20.22 6.14 -12.52
C PRO A 167 -19.81 6.89 -11.24
N GLU A 168 -20.75 7.09 -10.31
CA GLU A 168 -20.51 7.75 -9.03
C GLU A 168 -19.68 6.87 -8.09
N GLU A 169 -19.88 5.56 -8.12
CA GLU A 169 -19.06 4.59 -7.39
C GLU A 169 -17.64 4.53 -7.96
N ASP A 170 -17.49 4.51 -9.29
CA ASP A 170 -16.19 4.58 -9.97
C ASP A 170 -15.42 5.85 -9.58
N ALA A 171 -16.09 7.00 -9.51
CA ALA A 171 -15.47 8.24 -9.04
C ALA A 171 -14.98 8.15 -7.59
N ARG A 172 -15.69 7.41 -6.72
CA ARG A 172 -15.28 7.16 -5.34
C ARG A 172 -14.09 6.20 -5.22
N VAL A 173 -13.93 5.25 -6.16
CA VAL A 173 -12.70 4.44 -6.25
C VAL A 173 -11.51 5.34 -6.52
N THR A 174 -11.60 6.22 -7.53
CA THR A 174 -10.54 7.19 -7.83
C THR A 174 -10.24 8.09 -6.63
N ALA A 175 -11.26 8.69 -6.01
CA ALA A 175 -11.09 9.54 -4.84
C ALA A 175 -10.43 8.78 -3.67
N GLY A 176 -10.79 7.51 -3.47
CA GLY A 176 -10.18 6.63 -2.47
C GLY A 176 -8.69 6.41 -2.72
N ALA A 177 -8.28 6.19 -3.96
CA ALA A 177 -6.87 6.03 -4.31
C ALA A 177 -6.06 7.31 -4.00
N PHE A 178 -6.59 8.48 -4.34
CA PHE A 178 -5.95 9.76 -3.98
C PHE A 178 -5.87 9.98 -2.47
N ALA A 179 -6.93 9.61 -1.73
CA ALA A 179 -6.93 9.69 -0.27
C ALA A 179 -5.87 8.76 0.36
N ALA A 180 -5.68 7.56 -0.20
CA ALA A 180 -4.64 6.64 0.24
C ALA A 180 -3.23 7.22 0.01
N PHE A 181 -2.94 7.78 -1.17
CA PHE A 181 -1.67 8.46 -1.43
C PHE A 181 -1.43 9.65 -0.49
N ALA A 182 -2.47 10.45 -0.23
CA ALA A 182 -2.41 11.56 0.73
C ALA A 182 -2.10 11.06 2.14
N ARG A 183 -2.70 9.94 2.57
CA ARG A 183 -2.42 9.34 3.88
C ARG A 183 -0.99 8.81 3.99
N VAL A 184 -0.48 8.10 2.98
CA VAL A 184 0.93 7.65 2.98
C VAL A 184 1.89 8.85 3.03
N THR A 185 1.56 9.94 2.32
CA THR A 185 2.34 11.19 2.37
C THR A 185 2.36 11.79 3.78
N ALA A 186 1.21 11.88 4.44
CA ALA A 186 1.13 12.37 5.82
C ALA A 186 1.90 11.47 6.80
N LEU A 187 1.84 10.14 6.63
CA LEU A 187 2.60 9.20 7.43
C LEU A 187 4.12 9.32 7.18
N PHE A 188 4.54 9.58 5.94
CA PHE A 188 5.94 9.82 5.59
C PHE A 188 6.48 11.07 6.31
N GLU A 189 5.70 12.15 6.32
CA GLU A 189 6.03 13.39 7.02
C GLU A 189 6.10 13.16 8.54
N ALA A 190 5.10 12.50 9.12
CA ALA A 190 5.08 12.15 10.54
C ALA A 190 6.22 11.22 10.96
N ALA A 191 6.74 10.40 10.03
CA ALA A 191 7.88 9.51 10.30
C ALA A 191 9.21 10.26 10.38
N GLY A 192 9.28 11.54 9.99
CA GLY A 192 10.52 12.35 10.04
C GLY A 192 11.60 11.84 9.08
N LEU A 193 11.22 11.32 7.91
CA LEU A 193 12.16 10.88 6.88
C LEU A 193 12.70 12.03 6.03
N ALA A 194 11.97 13.15 5.95
CA ALA A 194 12.30 14.31 5.12
C ALA A 194 13.41 15.20 5.71
N ASP A 195 13.65 15.14 7.02
CA ASP A 195 14.55 16.07 7.70
C ASP A 195 15.98 15.50 7.79
N GLU A 196 16.93 16.21 7.15
CA GLU A 196 18.38 16.32 7.43
C GLU A 196 19.04 16.92 6.16
N THR A 197 18.93 18.23 6.00
CA THR A 197 19.97 19.05 5.33
C THR A 197 20.92 19.59 6.37
#